data_AF-A0A7X8G1B7-F1
#
_entry.id   AF-A0A7X8G1B7-F1
#
_cell.length_a   1.000
_cell.length_b   1.000
_cell.length_c   1.000
_cell.angle_alpha   90.00
_cell.angle_beta   90.00
_cell.angle_gamma   90.00
#
_symmetry.space_group_name_H-M   'P 1'
#
loop_
_entity.id
_entity.type
_entity.pdbx_description
1 polymer ?
#
loop_
_entity_poly.entity_id
_entity_poly.type
_entity_poly.pdbx_seq_one_letter_code
_entity_poly.pdbx_strand_id
1 'polypeptide(L)'
;MKNLKTVLTAVLILIITFTLNVYGLSYEASNHYELKNIILEQMKEYNPDFNIKYSGSLDNIEEVLKEMVENDIYLSSNITRVDWNISGNKSVSNINVKVAYILTKEERVKADNIIDGILKDIITPYMNDHEKVKAVHDYIVLNGKYDKNSIYYSDYDLLVKGTSVCNGYALLTYNMLNKLNIPVNLVSGTAAGEAHIWNMVKLGDNWFHLDVTWNDPVSDCDSVFYTYYMLTEKEISKDHTIDGDLNLPKSTMNYYDYLKELSYEKLLVETGLDMYDEENFARDEAELKKILTRKISHHPLMISVRFDKLISQDSIINAMSQLYKYDCISVINYNQIDSDIKGEGSILNLFIKYNETPDEIVVDFARNVYNTASEVNYTVHALYGDKKVNITKDVYIYPYNANKINIYNGTLKFKEPGNYCLLFEFQGLRESASITGLNADAFNYITDKKPDNYVNVKVYDQYIDFSSIKQWPIIENGRTMVPLRAVFEVLNCKVRWEEASKSAVVEHGSTKIIIPANSTTAYVNGKANSLDVPAKIVNDRVLIPLRFVSEAIEKTVIWDDAEKTVLIY
;
A
#
# COMPACT_ATOMS: atom_id res chain seq x y z
N MET A 1 -43.17 -60.36 34.09
CA MET A 1 -41.80 -59.83 34.12
C MET A 1 -41.52 -59.07 32.83
N LYS A 2 -41.03 -57.84 32.98
CA LYS A 2 -40.50 -56.86 32.01
C LYS A 2 -39.94 -57.41 30.69
N ASN A 3 -40.17 -56.69 29.57
CA ASN A 3 -39.17 -55.86 28.87
C ASN A 3 -39.80 -55.29 27.58
N LEU A 4 -40.30 -54.06 27.60
CA LEU A 4 -39.61 -52.79 27.26
C LEU A 4 -39.64 -52.49 25.75
N LYS A 5 -40.64 -51.70 25.34
CA LYS A 5 -40.71 -50.98 24.07
C LYS A 5 -39.84 -49.72 24.19
N THR A 6 -38.90 -49.52 23.28
CA THR A 6 -38.16 -48.26 23.16
C THR A 6 -38.83 -47.40 22.08
N VAL A 7 -39.30 -46.22 22.49
CA VAL A 7 -39.87 -45.18 21.63
C VAL A 7 -38.74 -44.27 21.17
N LEU A 8 -38.72 -43.95 19.87
CA LEU A 8 -37.87 -42.94 19.25
C LEU A 8 -38.32 -41.56 19.72
N THR A 9 -37.42 -40.77 20.31
CA THR A 9 -37.65 -39.34 20.55
C THR A 9 -36.49 -38.55 19.96
N ALA A 10 -36.83 -37.60 19.10
CA ALA A 10 -35.92 -36.69 18.42
C ALA A 10 -35.12 -35.86 19.43
N VAL A 11 -33.80 -35.80 19.24
CA VAL A 11 -32.91 -34.91 19.99
C VAL A 11 -32.88 -33.56 19.26
N LEU A 12 -33.59 -32.59 19.84
CA LEU A 12 -33.41 -31.17 19.54
C LEU A 12 -32.07 -30.76 20.19
N ILE A 13 -31.00 -30.61 19.40
CA ILE A 13 -29.73 -30.07 19.90
C ILE A 13 -29.93 -28.56 20.07
N LEU A 14 -30.30 -28.17 21.29
CA LEU A 14 -30.20 -26.79 21.75
C LEU A 14 -28.69 -26.50 21.92
N ILE A 15 -28.08 -25.86 20.92
CA ILE A 15 -26.74 -25.27 21.08
C ILE A 15 -26.90 -24.11 22.05
N ILE A 16 -26.78 -24.41 23.34
CA ILE A 16 -26.55 -23.40 24.36
C ILE A 16 -25.11 -22.95 24.13
N THR A 17 -24.94 -21.81 23.48
CA THR A 17 -23.68 -21.06 23.51
C THR A 17 -23.45 -20.66 24.96
N PHE A 18 -22.70 -21.47 25.70
CA PHE A 18 -22.06 -21.04 26.92
C PHE A 18 -21.04 -19.99 26.53
N THR A 19 -21.42 -18.71 26.62
CA THR A 19 -20.47 -17.64 26.85
C THR A 19 -19.92 -17.87 28.26
N LEU A 20 -18.82 -18.62 28.36
CA LEU A 20 -17.98 -18.56 29.54
C LEU A 20 -17.45 -17.13 29.62
N ASN A 21 -18.11 -16.27 30.39
CA ASN A 21 -17.43 -15.15 31.00
C ASN A 21 -16.29 -15.76 31.81
N VAL A 22 -15.05 -15.60 31.32
CA VAL A 22 -13.84 -16.03 32.00
C VAL A 22 -13.64 -15.11 33.21
N TYR A 23 -14.45 -15.31 34.25
CA TYR A 23 -14.17 -14.83 35.60
C TYR A 23 -13.13 -15.79 36.19
N GLY A 24 -11.84 -15.55 35.97
CA GLY A 24 -10.83 -16.46 36.52
C GLY A 24 -9.34 -16.17 36.33
N LEU A 25 -8.92 -15.16 35.57
CA LEU A 25 -7.52 -14.74 35.55
C LEU A 25 -7.36 -13.54 36.47
N SER A 26 -6.82 -13.79 37.68
CA SER A 26 -6.28 -12.72 38.50
C SER A 26 -4.88 -12.44 37.99
N TYR A 27 -4.68 -11.30 37.33
CA TYR A 27 -3.34 -10.85 36.97
C TYR A 27 -2.57 -10.48 38.23
N GLU A 28 -1.26 -10.68 38.25
CA GLU A 28 -0.42 -10.35 39.40
C GLU A 28 0.67 -9.34 38.99
N ALA A 29 0.82 -8.27 39.77
CA ALA A 29 1.88 -7.28 39.61
C ALA A 29 2.54 -6.97 40.95
N SER A 30 3.86 -6.85 40.93
CA SER A 30 4.68 -6.59 42.13
C SER A 30 5.28 -5.19 42.16
N ASN A 31 5.18 -4.44 41.05
CA ASN A 31 5.72 -3.09 40.89
C ASN A 31 4.91 -2.32 39.83
N HIS A 32 5.11 -1.00 39.75
CA HIS A 32 4.38 -0.13 38.82
C HIS A 32 4.59 -0.48 37.35
N TYR A 33 5.75 -1.01 36.97
CA TYR A 33 6.05 -1.39 35.59
C TYR A 33 5.23 -2.59 35.14
N GLU A 34 5.17 -3.65 35.96
CA GLU A 34 4.32 -4.82 35.71
C GLU A 34 2.85 -4.43 35.68
N LEU A 35 2.40 -3.60 36.63
CA LEU A 35 1.04 -3.11 36.67
C LEU A 35 0.67 -2.36 35.38
N LYS A 36 1.56 -1.46 34.93
CA LYS A 36 1.39 -0.71 33.67
C LYS A 36 1.25 -1.63 32.48
N ASN A 37 2.14 -2.60 32.33
CA ASN A 37 2.11 -3.51 31.19
C ASN A 37 0.82 -4.35 31.16
N ILE A 38 0.39 -4.88 32.31
CA ILE A 38 -0.85 -5.66 32.39
C ILE A 38 -2.05 -4.81 31.98
N ILE A 39 -2.18 -3.59 32.53
CA ILE A 39 -3.29 -2.69 32.18
C ILE A 39 -3.28 -2.40 30.68
N LEU A 40 -2.13 -2.03 30.12
CA LEU A 40 -2.01 -1.76 28.68
C LEU A 40 -2.35 -2.97 27.82
N GLU A 41 -1.91 -4.18 28.18
CA GLU A 41 -2.26 -5.41 27.47
C GLU A 41 -3.78 -5.67 27.52
N GLN A 42 -4.41 -5.52 28.68
CA GLN A 42 -5.85 -5.70 28.80
C GLN A 42 -6.64 -4.66 28.00
N MET A 43 -6.15 -3.43 27.93
CA MET A 43 -6.77 -2.36 27.14
C MET A 43 -6.63 -2.60 25.64
N LYS A 44 -5.46 -3.07 25.19
CA LYS A 44 -5.22 -3.48 23.79
C LYS A 44 -6.12 -4.65 23.37
N GLU A 45 -6.47 -5.50 24.31
CA GLU A 45 -7.39 -6.63 24.11
C GLU A 45 -8.88 -6.24 24.23
N TYR A 46 -9.19 -4.95 24.41
CA TYR A 46 -10.55 -4.40 24.59
C TYR A 46 -11.32 -5.04 25.75
N ASN A 47 -10.62 -5.44 26.83
CA ASN A 47 -11.27 -6.02 28.01
C ASN A 47 -11.89 -4.89 28.87
N PRO A 48 -13.21 -4.92 29.15
CA PRO A 48 -13.91 -3.81 29.81
C PRO A 48 -13.83 -3.85 31.34
N ASP A 49 -13.49 -4.98 31.93
CA ASP A 49 -13.41 -5.18 33.39
C ASP A 49 -12.39 -6.27 33.70
N PHE A 50 -11.34 -5.92 34.45
CA PHE A 50 -10.29 -6.86 34.86
C PHE A 50 -9.73 -6.52 36.25
N ASN A 51 -9.19 -7.55 36.91
CA ASN A 51 -8.69 -7.47 38.28
C ASN A 51 -7.21 -7.82 38.34
N ILE A 52 -6.44 -6.98 39.02
CA ILE A 52 -5.00 -7.14 39.22
C ILE A 52 -4.72 -7.21 40.71
N LYS A 53 -4.13 -8.31 41.14
CA LYS A 53 -3.57 -8.46 42.48
C LYS A 53 -2.20 -7.79 42.50
N TYR A 54 -2.09 -6.76 43.32
CA TYR A 54 -0.94 -5.87 43.37
C TYR A 54 -0.25 -5.95 44.74
N SER A 55 1.03 -6.32 44.76
CA SER A 55 1.84 -6.41 45.99
C SER A 55 2.94 -5.34 46.07
N GLY A 56 2.96 -4.39 45.12
CA GLY A 56 3.92 -3.28 45.10
C GLY A 56 3.48 -2.07 45.93
N SER A 57 4.26 -0.98 45.89
CA SER A 57 3.89 0.27 46.58
C SER A 57 2.67 0.93 45.93
N LEU A 58 1.73 1.40 46.75
CA LEU A 58 0.57 2.21 46.33
C LEU A 58 0.91 3.70 46.19
N ASP A 59 2.14 4.10 46.49
CA ASP A 59 2.57 5.48 46.30
C ASP A 59 2.43 5.88 44.82
N ASN A 60 1.85 7.05 44.56
CA ASN A 60 1.58 7.62 43.23
C ASN A 60 0.76 6.72 42.29
N ILE A 61 0.01 5.75 42.83
CA ILE A 61 -0.75 4.80 42.01
C ILE A 61 -1.78 5.47 41.09
N GLU A 62 -2.42 6.55 41.54
CA GLU A 62 -3.39 7.30 40.73
C GLU A 62 -2.74 8.01 39.55
N GLU A 63 -1.56 8.60 39.75
CA GLU A 63 -0.78 9.24 38.68
C GLU A 63 -0.32 8.20 37.67
N VAL A 64 0.18 7.06 38.14
CA VAL A 64 0.57 5.92 37.31
C VAL A 64 -0.62 5.42 36.47
N LEU A 65 -1.81 5.27 37.05
CA LEU A 65 -3.01 4.83 36.33
C LEU A 65 -3.49 5.87 35.30
N LYS A 66 -3.42 7.16 35.63
CA LYS A 66 -3.83 8.26 34.74
C LYS A 66 -2.88 8.40 33.55
N GLU A 67 -1.57 8.39 33.80
CA GLU A 67 -0.54 8.48 32.76
C GLU A 67 -0.61 7.34 31.73
N MET A 68 -1.14 6.17 32.10
CA MET A 68 -1.25 5.04 31.16
C MET A 68 -2.19 5.32 29.99
N VAL A 69 -3.30 6.01 30.26
CA VAL A 69 -4.33 6.32 29.26
C VAL A 69 -3.91 7.52 28.42
N GLU A 70 -3.27 8.51 29.06
CA GLU A 70 -2.91 9.77 28.42
C GLU A 70 -1.70 9.64 27.47
N ASN A 71 -0.79 8.69 27.71
CA ASN A 71 0.45 8.55 26.92
C ASN A 71 0.35 7.68 25.66
N ASP A 72 -0.77 7.00 25.40
CA ASP A 72 -0.95 6.17 24.20
C ASP A 72 -2.14 6.69 23.39
N ILE A 73 -1.83 7.43 22.31
CA ILE A 73 -2.83 8.08 21.45
C ILE A 73 -3.80 7.05 20.86
N TYR A 74 -3.33 5.85 20.51
CA TYR A 74 -4.21 4.83 19.95
C TYR A 74 -5.23 4.36 20.98
N LEU A 75 -4.79 4.11 22.22
CA LEU A 75 -5.69 3.71 23.30
C LEU A 75 -6.65 4.83 23.67
N SER A 76 -6.17 6.06 23.86
CA SER A 76 -7.03 7.20 24.20
C SER A 76 -8.07 7.48 23.12
N SER A 77 -7.73 7.25 21.84
CA SER A 77 -8.63 7.36 20.68
C SER A 77 -9.73 6.29 20.63
N ASN A 78 -9.63 5.22 21.43
CA ASN A 78 -10.60 4.12 21.49
C ASN A 78 -11.38 4.08 22.80
N ILE A 79 -11.11 4.98 23.75
CA ILE A 79 -11.59 4.92 25.13
C ILE A 79 -12.36 6.19 25.47
N THR A 80 -13.54 6.00 26.07
CA THR A 80 -14.39 7.11 26.54
C THR A 80 -14.24 7.36 28.04
N ARG A 81 -13.98 6.30 28.83
CA ARG A 81 -13.81 6.40 30.28
C ARG A 81 -12.97 5.26 30.82
N VAL A 82 -12.14 5.56 31.82
CA VAL A 82 -11.44 4.57 32.64
C VAL A 82 -11.75 4.87 34.09
N ASP A 83 -12.25 3.87 34.80
CA ASP A 83 -12.54 3.91 36.24
C ASP A 83 -11.69 2.84 36.93
N TRP A 84 -11.23 3.10 38.15
CA TRP A 84 -10.56 2.08 38.96
C TRP A 84 -11.01 2.10 40.41
N ASN A 85 -10.93 0.93 41.05
CA ASN A 85 -11.16 0.76 42.47
C ASN A 85 -10.04 -0.08 43.08
N ILE A 86 -9.45 0.42 44.18
CA ILE A 86 -8.41 -0.28 44.92
C ILE A 86 -9.02 -0.77 46.23
N SER A 87 -8.94 -2.08 46.47
CA SER A 87 -9.40 -2.73 47.69
C SER A 87 -8.31 -3.67 48.23
N GLY A 88 -8.33 -4.02 49.52
CA GLY A 88 -7.35 -4.95 50.10
C GLY A 88 -6.61 -4.39 51.31
N ASN A 89 -5.42 -4.92 51.59
CA ASN A 89 -4.60 -4.53 52.75
C ASN A 89 -3.22 -3.99 52.33
N LYS A 90 -2.42 -3.53 53.30
CA LYS A 90 -1.10 -2.93 53.06
C LYS A 90 -0.07 -3.87 52.42
N SER A 91 -0.31 -5.19 52.40
CA SER A 91 0.61 -6.18 51.83
C SER A 91 0.17 -6.67 50.45
N VAL A 92 -1.14 -6.73 50.21
CA VAL A 92 -1.71 -7.13 48.92
C VAL A 92 -3.01 -6.34 48.69
N SER A 93 -3.04 -5.60 47.59
CA SER A 93 -4.20 -4.87 47.08
C SER A 93 -4.77 -5.56 45.84
N ASN A 94 -6.05 -5.36 45.58
CA ASN A 94 -6.74 -5.72 44.36
C ASN A 94 -7.16 -4.43 43.67
N ILE A 95 -6.62 -4.21 42.47
CA ILE A 95 -6.94 -3.09 41.60
C ILE A 95 -7.92 -3.62 40.56
N ASN A 96 -9.18 -3.20 40.65
CA ASN A 96 -10.18 -3.44 39.63
C ASN A 96 -10.19 -2.25 38.66
N VAL A 97 -9.95 -2.50 37.38
CA VAL A 97 -9.96 -1.48 36.33
C VAL A 97 -11.15 -1.76 35.42
N LYS A 98 -11.93 -0.71 35.15
CA LYS A 98 -13.07 -0.73 34.23
C LYS A 98 -12.85 0.28 33.13
N VAL A 99 -13.06 -0.16 31.90
CA VAL A 99 -12.80 0.64 30.70
C VAL A 99 -14.06 0.65 29.83
N ALA A 100 -14.51 1.84 29.48
CA ALA A 100 -15.56 2.05 28.50
C ALA A 100 -14.92 2.40 27.16
N TYR A 101 -15.06 1.52 26.18
CA TYR A 101 -14.54 1.71 24.83
C TYR A 101 -15.58 2.34 23.91
N ILE A 102 -15.10 3.00 22.85
CA ILE A 102 -15.95 3.46 21.73
C ILE A 102 -16.51 2.25 20.97
N LEU A 103 -15.73 1.17 20.86
CA LEU A 103 -16.09 -0.05 20.14
C LEU A 103 -15.83 -1.30 20.99
N THR A 104 -16.65 -2.33 20.82
CA THR A 104 -16.51 -3.61 21.54
C THR A 104 -15.40 -4.49 20.96
N LYS A 105 -14.92 -5.49 21.73
CA LYS A 105 -13.94 -6.47 21.24
C LYS A 105 -14.42 -7.19 19.99
N GLU A 106 -15.70 -7.56 19.94
CA GLU A 106 -16.31 -8.22 18.78
C GLU A 106 -16.33 -7.30 17.56
N GLU A 107 -16.55 -6.00 17.74
CA GLU A 107 -16.49 -5.01 16.65
C GLU A 107 -15.06 -4.79 16.16
N ARG A 108 -14.05 -4.76 17.04
CA ARG A 108 -12.64 -4.70 16.64
C ARG A 108 -12.27 -5.87 15.74
N VAL A 109 -12.62 -7.09 16.14
CA VAL A 109 -12.36 -8.30 15.35
C VAL A 109 -13.07 -8.24 14.00
N LYS A 110 -14.29 -7.71 13.94
CA LYS A 110 -15.01 -7.53 12.66
C LYS A 110 -14.33 -6.48 11.78
N ALA A 111 -13.96 -5.33 12.35
CA ALA A 111 -13.24 -4.28 11.65
C ALA A 111 -11.94 -4.81 11.03
N ASP A 112 -11.16 -5.60 11.78
CA ASP A 112 -9.91 -6.18 11.30
C ASP A 112 -10.13 -7.15 10.13
N ASN A 113 -11.18 -7.98 10.18
CA ASN A 113 -11.52 -8.88 9.08
C ASN A 113 -11.98 -8.11 7.82
N ILE A 114 -12.73 -7.01 8.00
CA ILE A 114 -13.14 -6.14 6.89
C ILE A 114 -11.90 -5.50 6.26
N ILE A 115 -10.98 -4.98 7.09
CA ILE A 115 -9.71 -4.41 6.62
C ILE A 115 -8.91 -5.45 5.83
N ASP A 116 -8.80 -6.69 6.31
CA ASP A 116 -8.07 -7.75 5.60
C ASP A 116 -8.68 -8.05 4.21
N GLY A 117 -10.01 -8.02 4.10
CA GLY A 117 -10.71 -8.15 2.83
C GLY A 117 -10.40 -7.00 1.87
N ILE A 118 -10.51 -5.75 2.36
CA ILE A 118 -10.23 -4.55 1.56
C ILE A 118 -8.78 -4.54 1.08
N LEU A 119 -7.81 -4.80 1.97
CA LEU A 119 -6.40 -4.80 1.63
C LEU A 119 -6.06 -5.87 0.58
N LYS A 120 -6.72 -7.02 0.63
CA LYS A 120 -6.58 -8.06 -0.40
C LYS A 120 -7.06 -7.59 -1.77
N ASP A 121 -8.07 -6.73 -1.82
CA ASP A 121 -8.64 -6.24 -3.08
C ASP A 121 -7.84 -5.05 -3.65
N ILE A 122 -7.33 -4.15 -2.79
CA ILE A 122 -6.66 -2.92 -3.24
C ILE A 122 -5.13 -3.03 -3.34
N ILE A 123 -4.50 -4.03 -2.72
CA ILE A 123 -3.03 -4.18 -2.72
C ILE A 123 -2.59 -5.32 -3.63
N THR A 124 -1.63 -5.02 -4.51
CA THR A 124 -1.01 -6.03 -5.39
C THR A 124 0.45 -6.31 -5.01
N PRO A 125 1.00 -7.50 -5.31
CA PRO A 125 2.38 -7.86 -4.95
C PRO A 125 3.48 -6.93 -5.49
N TYR A 126 3.16 -6.12 -6.50
CA TYR A 126 4.11 -5.25 -7.21
C TYR A 126 4.05 -3.79 -6.75
N MET A 127 3.13 -3.44 -5.86
CA MET A 127 3.04 -2.08 -5.34
C MET A 127 4.22 -1.79 -4.42
N ASN A 128 4.88 -0.66 -4.67
CA ASN A 128 5.83 -0.11 -3.70
C ASN A 128 5.06 0.57 -2.54
N ASP A 129 5.74 0.88 -1.44
CA ASP A 129 5.06 1.38 -0.24
C ASP A 129 4.33 2.71 -0.46
N HIS A 130 4.79 3.57 -1.38
CA HIS A 130 4.07 4.80 -1.73
C HIS A 130 2.73 4.50 -2.43
N GLU A 131 2.73 3.52 -3.35
CA GLU A 131 1.51 3.08 -4.04
C GLU A 131 0.52 2.42 -3.06
N LYS A 132 1.02 1.66 -2.09
CA LYS A 132 0.19 1.07 -1.04
C LYS A 132 -0.47 2.12 -0.15
N VAL A 133 0.29 3.12 0.31
CA VAL A 133 -0.26 4.21 1.13
C VAL A 133 -1.31 4.99 0.35
N LYS A 134 -1.04 5.27 -0.94
CA LYS A 134 -2.02 5.92 -1.81
C LYS A 134 -3.29 5.10 -1.98
N ALA A 135 -3.17 3.79 -2.22
CA ALA A 135 -4.33 2.90 -2.34
C ALA A 135 -5.20 2.90 -1.08
N VAL A 136 -4.57 2.86 0.11
CA VAL A 136 -5.28 2.98 1.40
C VAL A 136 -5.98 4.32 1.52
N HIS A 137 -5.26 5.42 1.26
CA HIS A 137 -5.82 6.77 1.28
C HIS A 137 -7.03 6.92 0.35
N ASP A 138 -6.87 6.57 -0.92
CA ASP A 138 -7.90 6.71 -1.95
C ASP A 138 -9.13 5.89 -1.60
N TYR A 139 -8.95 4.66 -1.09
CA TYR A 139 -10.06 3.83 -0.63
C TYR A 139 -10.85 4.53 0.49
N ILE A 140 -10.17 5.05 1.51
CA ILE A 140 -10.83 5.70 2.64
C ILE A 140 -11.57 6.96 2.18
N VAL A 141 -10.97 7.79 1.35
CA VAL A 141 -11.59 9.03 0.83
C VAL A 141 -12.81 8.72 -0.05
N LEU A 142 -12.75 7.68 -0.89
CA LEU A 142 -13.85 7.32 -1.79
C LEU A 142 -15.03 6.62 -1.09
N ASN A 143 -14.80 6.01 0.08
CA ASN A 143 -15.80 5.22 0.80
C ASN A 143 -16.23 5.85 2.14
N GLY A 144 -15.56 6.92 2.56
CA GLY A 144 -15.85 7.67 3.77
C GLY A 144 -16.69 8.92 3.49
N LYS A 145 -17.44 9.33 4.50
CA LYS A 145 -18.10 10.63 4.57
C LYS A 145 -17.99 11.24 5.96
N TYR A 146 -17.43 12.45 6.04
CA TYR A 146 -17.25 13.12 7.33
C TYR A 146 -18.57 13.36 8.09
N ASP A 147 -18.63 12.91 9.34
CA ASP A 147 -19.80 13.10 10.20
C ASP A 147 -19.78 14.46 10.92
N LYS A 148 -20.50 15.42 10.37
CA LYS A 148 -20.65 16.76 10.96
C LYS A 148 -21.48 16.81 12.25
N ASN A 149 -22.21 15.74 12.57
CA ASN A 149 -23.04 15.68 13.77
C ASN A 149 -22.32 15.04 14.96
N SER A 150 -21.09 14.54 14.74
CA SER A 150 -20.26 13.91 15.76
C SER A 150 -20.99 12.80 16.52
N ILE A 151 -21.60 11.88 15.76
CA ILE A 151 -22.31 10.69 16.21
C ILE A 151 -21.41 9.45 16.08
N TYR A 152 -20.64 9.36 15.00
CA TYR A 152 -19.79 8.23 14.66
C TYR A 152 -18.30 8.58 14.85
N TYR A 153 -17.56 7.75 15.59
CA TYR A 153 -16.20 8.08 16.05
C TYR A 153 -15.14 7.03 15.74
N SER A 154 -15.54 5.79 15.46
CA SER A 154 -14.58 4.69 15.28
C SER A 154 -14.28 4.41 13.80
N ASP A 155 -13.16 3.73 13.55
CA ASP A 155 -12.86 3.16 12.24
C ASP A 155 -13.90 2.10 11.84
N TYR A 156 -14.47 1.37 12.81
CA TYR A 156 -15.58 0.44 12.56
C TYR A 156 -16.85 1.14 12.06
N ASP A 157 -17.20 2.31 12.59
CA ASP A 157 -18.31 3.11 12.08
C ASP A 157 -18.05 3.52 10.63
N LEU A 158 -16.84 3.99 10.33
CA LEU A 158 -16.45 4.36 8.96
C LEU A 158 -16.58 3.17 8.01
N LEU A 159 -16.13 1.98 8.41
CA LEU A 159 -16.20 0.76 7.60
C LEU A 159 -17.63 0.25 7.36
N VAL A 160 -18.51 0.35 8.37
CA VAL A 160 -19.85 -0.28 8.32
C VAL A 160 -20.95 0.70 7.94
N LYS A 161 -20.79 1.99 8.25
CA LYS A 161 -21.76 3.05 7.99
C LYS A 161 -21.31 4.00 6.88
N GLY A 162 -20.04 3.97 6.51
CA GLY A 162 -19.46 4.91 5.54
C GLY A 162 -19.29 6.32 6.13
N THR A 163 -19.31 6.49 7.46
CA THR A 163 -19.22 7.83 8.07
C THR A 163 -18.59 7.81 9.47
N SER A 164 -17.78 8.82 9.77
CA SER A 164 -17.12 9.04 11.06
C SER A 164 -16.56 10.47 11.17
N VAL A 165 -16.17 10.91 12.37
CA VAL A 165 -15.27 12.07 12.58
C VAL A 165 -13.80 11.70 12.36
N CYS A 166 -12.90 12.68 12.50
CA CYS A 166 -11.44 12.57 12.27
C CYS A 166 -10.79 11.36 12.97
N ASN A 167 -11.26 11.01 14.17
CA ASN A 167 -10.80 9.85 14.92
C ASN A 167 -10.91 8.54 14.13
N GLY A 168 -12.06 8.27 13.49
CA GLY A 168 -12.24 7.05 12.71
C GLY A 168 -11.39 7.01 11.44
N TYR A 169 -11.18 8.15 10.78
CA TYR A 169 -10.29 8.25 9.61
C TYR A 169 -8.83 7.98 9.97
N ALA A 170 -8.35 8.61 11.04
CA ALA A 170 -6.97 8.45 11.51
C ALA A 170 -6.70 7.02 12.00
N LEU A 171 -7.65 6.42 12.73
CA LEU A 171 -7.55 5.04 13.20
C LEU A 171 -7.64 4.02 12.05
N LEU A 172 -8.53 4.22 11.08
CA LEU A 172 -8.63 3.32 9.93
C LEU A 172 -7.31 3.32 9.13
N THR A 173 -6.78 4.51 8.86
CA THR A 173 -5.49 4.69 8.18
C THR A 173 -4.36 4.01 8.97
N TYR A 174 -4.30 4.24 10.29
CA TYR A 174 -3.30 3.62 11.16
C TYR A 174 -3.39 2.09 11.12
N ASN A 175 -4.58 1.51 11.24
CA ASN A 175 -4.79 0.07 11.26
C ASN A 175 -4.47 -0.59 9.91
N MET A 176 -4.87 0.03 8.79
CA MET A 176 -4.57 -0.46 7.44
C MET A 176 -3.06 -0.43 7.15
N LEU A 177 -2.36 0.66 7.47
CA LEU A 177 -0.93 0.78 7.22
C LEU A 177 -0.08 -0.13 8.11
N ASN A 178 -0.46 -0.33 9.38
CA ASN A 178 0.21 -1.29 10.25
C ASN A 178 0.10 -2.74 9.74
N LYS A 179 -1.07 -3.14 9.22
CA LYS A 179 -1.24 -4.47 8.59
C LYS A 179 -0.37 -4.65 7.34
N LEU A 180 -0.01 -3.55 6.67
CA LEU A 180 0.93 -3.53 5.54
C LEU A 180 2.40 -3.43 5.97
N ASN A 181 2.68 -3.40 7.27
CA ASN A 181 4.01 -3.17 7.86
C ASN A 181 4.65 -1.84 7.44
N ILE A 182 3.82 -0.82 7.17
CA ILE A 182 4.27 0.53 6.85
C ILE A 182 4.25 1.33 8.16
N PRO A 183 5.41 1.85 8.64
CA PRO A 183 5.44 2.56 9.90
C PRO A 183 4.57 3.82 9.85
N VAL A 184 3.66 3.92 10.82
CA VAL A 184 2.68 5.00 10.93
C VAL A 184 2.53 5.41 12.40
N ASN A 185 2.45 6.71 12.64
CA ASN A 185 2.14 7.30 13.93
C ASN A 185 0.78 8.01 13.85
N LEU A 186 0.06 8.05 14.97
CA LEU A 186 -1.02 9.00 15.18
C LEU A 186 -0.43 10.32 15.66
N VAL A 187 -1.06 11.42 15.25
CA VAL A 187 -0.71 12.78 15.65
C VAL A 187 -1.96 13.45 16.19
N SER A 188 -1.92 13.95 17.42
CA SER A 188 -2.97 14.77 18.00
C SER A 188 -2.57 16.25 17.98
N GLY A 189 -3.57 17.11 17.93
CA GLY A 189 -3.37 18.55 17.90
C GLY A 189 -4.65 19.32 17.70
N THR A 190 -4.53 20.46 17.03
CA THR A 190 -5.66 21.26 16.58
C THR A 190 -5.56 21.58 15.10
N ALA A 191 -6.70 21.69 14.44
CA ALA A 191 -6.81 22.11 13.04
C ALA A 191 -7.99 23.06 12.90
N ALA A 192 -7.80 24.21 12.23
CA ALA A 192 -8.79 25.29 12.18
C ALA A 192 -9.34 25.75 13.56
N GLY A 193 -8.56 25.55 14.63
CA GLY A 193 -8.93 25.91 16.01
C GLY A 193 -9.75 24.86 16.79
N GLU A 194 -10.03 23.70 16.20
CA GLU A 194 -10.72 22.57 16.85
C GLU A 194 -9.74 21.42 17.12
N ALA A 195 -10.03 20.59 18.12
CA ALA A 195 -9.23 19.39 18.41
C ALA A 195 -9.28 18.43 17.22
N HIS A 196 -8.13 17.90 16.83
CA HIS A 196 -7.99 17.09 15.61
C HIS A 196 -6.96 15.98 15.78
N ILE A 197 -7.11 14.92 14.98
CA ILE A 197 -6.21 13.78 14.94
C ILE A 197 -5.98 13.34 13.49
N TRP A 198 -4.73 13.08 13.15
CA TRP A 198 -4.31 12.63 11.82
C TRP A 198 -3.11 11.67 11.93
N ASN A 199 -2.46 11.37 10.80
CA ASN A 199 -1.37 10.40 10.75
C ASN A 199 -0.04 11.02 10.32
N MET A 200 1.05 10.35 10.66
CA MET A 200 2.35 10.55 10.04
C MET A 200 2.89 9.20 9.56
N VAL A 201 3.33 9.13 8.31
CA VAL A 201 3.72 7.88 7.63
C VAL A 201 5.19 7.93 7.25
N LYS A 202 5.91 6.82 7.46
CA LYS A 202 7.31 6.68 7.06
C LYS A 202 7.40 6.02 5.69
N LEU A 203 8.08 6.69 4.76
CA LEU A 203 8.41 6.18 3.42
C LEU A 203 9.93 6.30 3.20
N GLY A 204 10.58 5.15 3.03
CA GLY A 204 12.05 5.08 3.07
C GLY A 204 12.60 5.58 4.41
N ASP A 205 13.46 6.58 4.36
CA ASP A 205 14.06 7.22 5.54
C ASP A 205 13.31 8.48 6.00
N ASN A 206 12.24 8.88 5.30
CA ASN A 206 11.53 10.13 5.51
C ASN A 206 10.15 9.92 6.16
N TRP A 207 9.73 10.87 7.00
CA TRP A 207 8.39 10.92 7.58
C TRP A 207 7.58 12.04 6.94
N PHE A 208 6.28 11.81 6.74
CA PHE A 208 5.35 12.75 6.11
C PHE A 208 4.01 12.76 6.85
N HIS A 209 3.41 13.94 7.02
CA HIS A 209 2.06 14.05 7.55
C HIS A 209 1.02 13.63 6.50
N LEU A 210 0.01 12.90 6.94
CA LEU A 210 -1.12 12.48 6.13
C LEU A 210 -2.39 12.75 6.92
N ASP A 211 -3.22 13.67 6.43
CA ASP A 211 -4.57 13.88 6.95
C ASP A 211 -5.60 13.46 5.92
N VAL A 212 -6.06 12.21 6.06
CA VAL A 212 -7.09 11.63 5.20
C VAL A 212 -8.45 12.32 5.41
N THR A 213 -8.69 12.87 6.59
CA THR A 213 -9.95 13.55 6.93
C THR A 213 -10.11 14.83 6.11
N TRP A 214 -9.06 15.64 6.00
CA TRP A 214 -9.09 16.90 5.24
C TRP A 214 -8.91 16.69 3.72
N ASN A 215 -8.65 15.45 3.29
CA ASN A 215 -8.71 15.03 1.89
C ASN A 215 -10.09 14.46 1.48
N ASP A 216 -10.99 14.21 2.44
CA ASP A 216 -12.38 13.84 2.16
C ASP A 216 -13.15 15.06 1.61
N PRO A 217 -13.65 15.01 0.36
CA PRO A 217 -14.51 16.06 -0.16
C PRO A 217 -15.84 16.07 0.60
N VAL A 218 -15.97 17.00 1.54
CA VAL A 218 -17.18 17.23 2.34
C VAL A 218 -18.48 17.35 1.49
N SER A 219 -18.37 17.73 0.22
CA SER A 219 -19.43 17.59 -0.77
C SER A 219 -19.25 16.29 -1.54
N ASP A 220 -20.11 15.29 -1.33
CA ASP A 220 -20.15 13.99 -2.03
C ASP A 220 -19.83 14.13 -3.53
N CYS A 221 -18.55 14.07 -3.88
CA CYS A 221 -18.06 14.10 -5.24
C CYS A 221 -17.18 12.87 -5.41
N ASP A 222 -17.34 12.19 -6.53
CA ASP A 222 -16.56 10.99 -6.86
C ASP A 222 -15.14 11.40 -7.23
N SER A 223 -14.40 12.01 -6.30
CA SER A 223 -13.08 12.60 -6.51
C SER A 223 -12.26 12.50 -5.25
N VAL A 224 -10.95 12.33 -5.41
CA VAL A 224 -9.99 12.23 -4.31
C VAL A 224 -9.16 13.51 -4.28
N PHE A 225 -9.04 14.14 -3.11
CA PHE A 225 -8.12 15.25 -2.91
C PHE A 225 -6.81 14.79 -2.28
N TYR A 226 -5.74 15.53 -2.58
CA TYR A 226 -4.39 15.24 -2.07
C TYR A 226 -3.77 16.46 -1.38
N THR A 227 -4.58 17.45 -1.01
CA THR A 227 -4.13 18.71 -0.41
C THR A 227 -3.37 18.49 0.91
N TYR A 228 -3.79 17.48 1.69
CA TYR A 228 -3.15 17.08 2.96
C TYR A 228 -2.47 15.71 2.86
N TYR A 229 -1.96 15.38 1.67
CA TYR A 229 -1.28 14.12 1.39
C TYR A 229 0.25 14.29 1.45
N MET A 230 0.90 13.57 2.36
CA MET A 230 2.37 13.50 2.51
C MET A 230 3.06 14.87 2.67
N LEU A 231 2.55 15.68 3.59
CA LEU A 231 3.06 17.03 3.86
C LEU A 231 4.29 17.04 4.77
N THR A 232 5.15 18.04 4.60
CA THR A 232 6.18 18.39 5.58
C THR A 232 5.59 19.10 6.79
N GLU A 233 6.36 19.18 7.88
CA GLU A 233 6.02 19.92 9.09
C GLU A 233 5.69 21.39 8.78
N LYS A 234 6.47 22.02 7.89
CA LYS A 234 6.26 23.41 7.46
C LYS A 234 4.93 23.59 6.72
N GLU A 235 4.49 22.56 6.00
CA GLU A 235 3.30 22.62 5.16
C GLU A 235 2.04 22.39 5.98
N ILE A 236 2.03 21.37 6.86
CA ILE A 236 0.91 21.06 7.76
C ILE A 236 0.73 22.14 8.83
N SER A 237 1.81 22.74 9.35
CA SER A 237 1.77 23.75 10.41
C SER A 237 1.13 25.10 10.02
N LYS A 238 0.62 25.24 8.78
CA LYS A 238 -0.05 26.46 8.34
C LYS A 238 -1.44 26.63 8.94
N ASP A 239 -2.13 25.53 9.14
CA ASP A 239 -3.50 25.44 9.64
C ASP A 239 -3.70 24.34 10.69
N HIS A 240 -2.68 23.50 10.92
CA HIS A 240 -2.61 22.56 12.02
C HIS A 240 -1.59 23.02 13.07
N THR A 241 -1.80 22.60 14.33
CA THR A 241 -0.84 22.73 15.42
C THR A 241 -0.74 21.39 16.12
N ILE A 242 0.48 20.87 16.26
CA ILE A 242 0.77 19.60 16.96
C ILE A 242 0.82 19.83 18.47
N ASP A 243 0.28 18.90 19.24
CA ASP A 243 0.38 18.93 20.71
C ASP A 243 1.85 18.84 21.16
N GLY A 244 2.25 19.73 22.08
CA GLY A 244 3.66 19.97 22.41
C GLY A 244 4.36 18.87 23.23
N ASP A 245 3.61 17.91 23.76
CA ASP A 245 4.08 16.76 24.53
C ASP A 245 4.38 15.53 23.65
N LEU A 246 4.06 15.58 22.35
CA LEU A 246 4.31 14.49 21.43
C LEU A 246 5.78 14.41 20.99
N ASN A 247 6.40 13.25 21.22
CA ASN A 247 7.74 12.95 20.70
C ASN A 247 7.66 12.34 19.29
N LEU A 248 7.49 13.19 18.28
CA LEU A 248 7.36 12.78 16.88
C LEU A 248 8.66 12.96 16.09
N PRO A 249 8.97 12.06 15.13
CA PRO A 249 10.05 12.29 14.18
C PRO A 249 9.75 13.52 13.29
N LYS A 250 10.79 14.16 12.78
CA LYS A 250 10.65 15.36 11.96
C LYS A 250 10.25 15.02 10.53
N SER A 251 9.34 15.82 9.97
CA SER A 251 8.98 15.78 8.56
C SER A 251 9.54 16.99 7.80
N THR A 252 10.61 16.79 7.02
CA THR A 252 11.33 17.89 6.33
C THR A 252 11.50 17.70 4.83
N MET A 253 11.43 16.46 4.33
CA MET A 253 11.61 16.16 2.92
C MET A 253 10.34 16.53 2.15
N ASN A 254 10.42 17.36 1.13
CA ASN A 254 9.27 17.66 0.29
C ASN A 254 8.92 16.44 -0.57
N TYR A 255 7.65 16.04 -0.59
CA TYR A 255 7.23 14.78 -1.21
C TYR A 255 7.34 14.78 -2.74
N TYR A 256 7.10 15.93 -3.39
CA TYR A 256 7.34 16.06 -4.84
C TYR A 256 8.81 15.84 -5.18
N ASP A 257 9.73 16.51 -4.46
CA ASP A 257 11.18 16.34 -4.67
C ASP A 257 11.59 14.88 -4.43
N TYR A 258 11.03 14.24 -3.40
CA TYR A 258 11.30 12.84 -3.10
C TYR A 258 10.83 11.87 -4.19
N LEU A 259 9.60 12.04 -4.69
CA LEU A 259 9.09 11.22 -5.81
C LEU A 259 9.90 11.45 -7.09
N LYS A 260 10.41 12.66 -7.32
CA LYS A 260 11.28 12.98 -8.45
C LYS A 260 12.63 12.27 -8.35
N GLU A 261 13.25 12.23 -7.17
CA GLU A 261 14.47 11.45 -6.93
C GLU A 261 14.26 9.95 -7.20
N LEU A 262 13.08 9.42 -6.86
CA LEU A 262 12.71 8.03 -7.11
C LEU A 262 12.27 7.75 -8.55
N SER A 263 12.10 8.79 -9.38
CA SER A 263 11.53 8.69 -10.74
C SER A 263 10.11 8.09 -10.74
N TYR A 264 9.29 8.47 -9.75
CA TYR A 264 7.91 7.98 -9.57
C TYR A 264 6.88 8.92 -10.24
N GLU A 265 7.01 9.09 -11.55
CA GLU A 265 6.17 9.98 -12.37
C GLU A 265 4.67 9.65 -12.26
N LYS A 266 4.31 8.36 -12.21
CA LYS A 266 2.93 7.91 -11.98
C LYS A 266 2.31 8.58 -10.75
N LEU A 267 3.01 8.53 -9.62
CA LEU A 267 2.50 9.08 -8.35
C LEU A 267 2.44 10.60 -8.39
N LEU A 268 3.39 11.26 -9.07
CA LEU A 268 3.35 12.71 -9.27
C LEU A 268 2.07 13.13 -9.98
N VAL A 269 1.69 12.44 -11.05
CA VAL A 269 0.48 12.77 -11.81
C VAL A 269 -0.78 12.40 -11.04
N GLU A 270 -0.86 11.20 -10.48
CA GLU A 270 -2.07 10.74 -9.77
C GLU A 270 -2.41 11.58 -8.54
N THR A 271 -1.41 12.18 -7.90
CA THR A 271 -1.59 13.06 -6.73
C THR A 271 -1.65 14.55 -7.09
N GLY A 272 -1.56 14.89 -8.38
CA GLY A 272 -1.50 16.27 -8.88
C GLY A 272 -0.20 17.01 -8.58
N LEU A 273 0.79 16.36 -7.95
CA LEU A 273 2.09 16.95 -7.63
C LEU A 273 2.93 17.29 -8.86
N ASP A 274 2.60 16.73 -10.03
CA ASP A 274 3.20 17.12 -11.31
C ASP A 274 3.01 18.62 -11.61
N MET A 275 2.05 19.30 -10.95
CA MET A 275 1.89 20.77 -11.03
C MET A 275 3.13 21.55 -10.56
N TYR A 276 4.00 20.93 -9.76
CA TYR A 276 5.27 21.52 -9.31
C TYR A 276 6.42 21.36 -10.31
N ASP A 277 6.22 20.64 -11.40
CA ASP A 277 7.14 20.67 -12.53
C ASP A 277 7.07 22.04 -13.23
N GLU A 278 8.25 22.57 -13.60
CA GLU A 278 8.37 23.87 -14.28
C GLU A 278 7.56 23.95 -15.58
N GLU A 279 7.35 22.81 -16.25
CA GLU A 279 6.52 22.75 -17.46
C GLU A 279 5.02 22.85 -17.20
N ASN A 280 4.59 22.72 -15.95
CA ASN A 280 3.21 22.85 -15.49
C ASN A 280 2.97 24.17 -14.72
N PHE A 281 3.97 25.06 -14.68
CA PHE A 281 3.84 26.41 -14.14
C PHE A 281 3.58 27.43 -15.24
N ALA A 282 2.41 28.08 -15.20
CA ALA A 282 2.05 29.14 -16.14
C ALA A 282 2.47 30.52 -15.63
N ARG A 283 3.30 31.22 -16.40
CA ARG A 283 3.72 32.61 -16.09
C ARG A 283 2.75 33.65 -16.67
N ASP A 284 1.99 33.28 -17.68
CA ASP A 284 1.01 34.13 -18.34
C ASP A 284 -0.18 33.31 -18.88
N GLU A 285 -1.16 34.01 -19.44
CA GLU A 285 -2.37 33.42 -20.02
C GLU A 285 -2.08 32.43 -21.15
N ALA A 286 -1.04 32.68 -21.97
CA ALA A 286 -0.71 31.84 -23.12
C ALA A 286 -0.11 30.51 -22.67
N GLU A 287 0.77 30.54 -21.66
CA GLU A 287 1.28 29.34 -21.01
C GLU A 287 0.17 28.55 -20.32
N LEU A 288 -0.74 29.23 -19.61
CA LEU A 288 -1.90 28.58 -18.96
C LEU A 288 -2.76 27.84 -19.99
N LYS A 289 -3.09 28.50 -21.11
CA LYS A 289 -3.83 27.89 -22.24
C LYS A 289 -3.14 26.64 -22.79
N LYS A 290 -1.81 26.71 -22.96
CA LYS A 290 -1.00 25.60 -23.48
C LYS A 290 -1.02 24.42 -22.52
N ILE A 291 -0.83 24.66 -21.22
CA ILE A 291 -0.83 23.61 -20.19
C ILE A 291 -2.21 22.94 -20.11
N LEU A 292 -3.28 23.74 -20.02
CA LEU A 292 -4.66 23.21 -19.99
C LEU A 292 -4.99 22.39 -21.24
N THR A 293 -4.62 22.89 -22.43
CA THR A 293 -4.83 22.18 -23.70
C THR A 293 -4.04 20.87 -23.78
N ARG A 294 -2.83 20.82 -23.21
CA ARG A 294 -2.05 19.58 -23.12
C ARG A 294 -2.70 18.59 -22.16
N LYS A 295 -3.05 19.01 -20.94
CA LYS A 295 -3.59 18.12 -19.90
C LYS A 295 -4.96 17.54 -20.28
N ILE A 296 -5.83 18.31 -20.96
CA ILE A 296 -7.15 17.83 -21.38
C ILE A 296 -7.11 16.76 -22.49
N SER A 297 -6.01 16.66 -23.24
CA SER A 297 -5.93 15.79 -24.44
C SER A 297 -6.12 14.30 -24.17
N HIS A 298 -6.00 13.86 -22.91
CA HIS A 298 -6.20 12.46 -22.49
C HIS A 298 -7.47 12.27 -21.65
N HIS A 299 -8.42 13.21 -21.75
CA HIS A 299 -9.73 13.11 -21.13
C HIS A 299 -9.74 12.85 -19.59
N PRO A 300 -8.95 13.58 -18.77
CA PRO A 300 -8.96 13.40 -17.32
C PRO A 300 -10.28 13.91 -16.69
N LEU A 301 -10.65 13.40 -15.51
CA LEU A 301 -11.73 14.03 -14.71
C LEU A 301 -11.25 15.26 -13.95
N MET A 302 -9.94 15.38 -13.70
CA MET A 302 -9.37 16.50 -12.97
C MET A 302 -8.09 17.03 -13.65
N ILE A 303 -7.95 18.35 -13.70
CA ILE A 303 -6.73 19.03 -14.14
C ILE A 303 -6.29 19.99 -13.04
N SER A 304 -5.08 19.78 -12.51
CA SER A 304 -4.41 20.72 -11.61
C SER A 304 -3.31 21.48 -12.34
N VAL A 305 -3.29 22.80 -12.20
CA VAL A 305 -2.25 23.68 -12.77
C VAL A 305 -1.82 24.74 -11.76
N ARG A 306 -0.51 24.97 -11.68
CA ARG A 306 0.10 26.05 -10.90
C ARG A 306 0.38 27.24 -11.81
N PHE A 307 0.14 28.46 -11.35
CA PHE A 307 0.33 29.66 -12.16
C PHE A 307 0.73 30.88 -11.34
N ASP A 308 1.28 31.89 -12.00
CA ASP A 308 1.72 33.13 -11.36
C ASP A 308 0.53 33.94 -10.80
N LYS A 309 0.68 34.48 -9.60
CA LYS A 309 -0.37 35.25 -8.90
C LYS A 309 -0.83 36.50 -9.66
N LEU A 310 -0.03 36.95 -10.63
CA LEU A 310 -0.34 38.09 -11.48
C LEU A 310 -1.34 37.79 -12.60
N ILE A 311 -1.63 36.52 -12.90
CA ILE A 311 -2.65 36.15 -13.89
C ILE A 311 -4.03 36.57 -13.36
N SER A 312 -4.74 37.38 -14.14
CA SER A 312 -6.06 37.89 -13.75
C SER A 312 -7.15 36.83 -13.84
N GLN A 313 -8.24 37.03 -13.10
CA GLN A 313 -9.43 36.19 -13.20
C GLN A 313 -9.97 36.09 -14.64
N ASP A 314 -9.94 37.20 -15.40
CA ASP A 314 -10.37 37.22 -16.81
C ASP A 314 -9.48 36.34 -17.69
N SER A 315 -8.16 36.37 -17.48
CA SER A 315 -7.22 35.51 -18.19
C SER A 315 -7.43 34.03 -17.86
N ILE A 316 -7.75 33.71 -16.60
CA ILE A 316 -8.09 32.35 -16.17
C ILE A 316 -9.37 31.87 -16.87
N ILE A 317 -10.44 32.68 -16.85
CA ILE A 317 -11.71 32.39 -17.53
C ILE A 317 -11.49 32.19 -19.04
N ASN A 318 -10.69 33.06 -19.67
CA ASN A 318 -10.35 32.95 -21.08
C ASN A 318 -9.59 31.64 -21.37
N ALA A 319 -8.61 31.29 -20.54
CA ALA A 319 -7.87 30.04 -20.68
C ALA A 319 -8.77 28.81 -20.55
N MET A 320 -9.64 28.78 -19.54
CA MET A 320 -10.63 27.70 -19.35
C MET A 320 -11.63 27.62 -20.51
N SER A 321 -12.06 28.75 -21.06
CA SER A 321 -13.04 28.79 -22.15
C SER A 321 -12.58 28.03 -23.40
N GLN A 322 -11.26 27.93 -23.61
CA GLN A 322 -10.70 27.18 -24.73
C GLN A 322 -10.91 25.67 -24.62
N LEU A 323 -11.22 25.15 -23.44
CA LEU A 323 -11.52 23.74 -23.24
C LEU A 323 -12.90 23.38 -23.80
N TYR A 324 -13.84 24.32 -23.90
CA TYR A 324 -15.15 24.07 -24.53
C TYR A 324 -15.08 23.88 -26.07
N LYS A 325 -13.89 23.98 -26.68
CA LYS A 325 -13.69 23.55 -28.08
C LYS A 325 -13.75 22.03 -28.25
N TYR A 326 -13.67 21.27 -27.16
CA TYR A 326 -13.79 19.82 -27.16
C TYR A 326 -15.25 19.44 -26.95
N ASP A 327 -15.94 19.06 -28.03
CA ASP A 327 -17.38 18.73 -28.05
C ASP A 327 -17.76 17.56 -27.12
N CYS A 328 -16.78 16.84 -26.56
CA CYS A 328 -17.00 15.78 -25.58
C CYS A 328 -17.22 16.30 -24.15
N ILE A 329 -16.90 17.56 -23.85
CA ILE A 329 -17.01 18.14 -22.50
C ILE A 329 -18.41 18.73 -22.30
N SER A 330 -19.08 18.33 -21.22
CA SER A 330 -20.39 18.86 -20.82
C SER A 330 -20.28 20.02 -19.84
N VAL A 331 -19.45 19.88 -18.81
CA VAL A 331 -19.29 20.87 -17.73
C VAL A 331 -17.84 20.93 -17.27
N ILE A 332 -17.35 22.14 -17.02
CA ILE A 332 -16.09 22.37 -16.30
C ILE A 332 -16.42 23.15 -15.03
N ASN A 333 -16.23 22.50 -13.88
CA ASN A 333 -16.25 23.14 -12.58
C ASN A 333 -14.82 23.45 -12.14
N TYR A 334 -14.65 24.39 -11.22
CA TYR A 334 -13.34 24.66 -10.62
C TYR A 334 -13.51 25.12 -9.18
N ASN A 335 -12.54 24.78 -8.33
CA ASN A 335 -12.52 25.23 -6.94
C ASN A 335 -12.08 26.69 -6.83
N GLN A 336 -12.17 27.24 -5.62
CA GLN A 336 -11.53 28.50 -5.31
C GLN A 336 -10.03 28.41 -5.64
N ILE A 337 -9.48 29.52 -6.16
CA ILE A 337 -8.05 29.62 -6.44
C ILE A 337 -7.33 29.77 -5.11
N ASP A 338 -6.54 28.77 -4.76
CA ASP A 338 -5.73 28.75 -3.55
C ASP A 338 -4.28 29.14 -3.85
N SER A 339 -3.58 29.66 -2.84
CA SER A 339 -2.13 29.83 -2.96
C SER A 339 -1.48 28.46 -2.92
N ASP A 340 -0.44 28.27 -3.73
CA ASP A 340 0.36 27.07 -3.62
C ASP A 340 1.04 26.96 -2.25
N ILE A 341 1.53 25.77 -1.97
CA ILE A 341 2.18 25.45 -0.71
C ILE A 341 3.44 26.32 -0.46
N LYS A 342 4.08 26.86 -1.49
CA LYS A 342 5.25 27.75 -1.33
C LYS A 342 4.88 29.23 -1.13
N GLY A 343 3.62 29.61 -1.37
CA GLY A 343 3.20 31.01 -1.38
C GLY A 343 3.69 31.78 -2.61
N GLU A 344 4.21 31.08 -3.62
CA GLU A 344 4.87 31.62 -4.82
C GLU A 344 3.91 31.67 -6.01
N GLY A 345 2.93 30.77 -6.05
CA GLY A 345 1.95 30.66 -7.13
C GLY A 345 0.52 30.50 -6.62
N SER A 346 -0.39 30.40 -7.56
CA SER A 346 -1.79 30.04 -7.36
C SER A 346 -2.07 28.69 -8.00
N ILE A 347 -3.01 27.92 -7.44
CA ILE A 347 -3.41 26.61 -7.94
C ILE A 347 -4.83 26.71 -8.47
N LEU A 348 -5.05 26.18 -9.68
CA LEU A 348 -6.36 26.01 -10.30
C LEU A 348 -6.62 24.51 -10.46
N ASN A 349 -7.66 24.03 -9.81
CA ASN A 349 -8.18 22.67 -9.96
C ASN A 349 -9.48 22.72 -10.78
N LEU A 350 -9.45 22.09 -11.96
CA LEU A 350 -10.61 21.94 -12.84
C LEU A 350 -11.18 20.53 -12.71
N PHE A 351 -12.50 20.42 -12.65
CA PHE A 351 -13.24 19.16 -12.66
C PHE A 351 -14.08 19.10 -13.92
N ILE A 352 -13.86 18.06 -14.72
CA ILE A 352 -14.43 17.93 -16.06
C ILE A 352 -15.48 16.84 -16.05
N LYS A 353 -16.68 17.17 -16.53
CA LYS A 353 -17.71 16.20 -16.87
C LYS A 353 -17.79 16.08 -18.38
N TYR A 354 -17.92 14.85 -18.86
CA TYR A 354 -18.07 14.55 -20.28
C TYR A 354 -19.55 14.37 -20.63
N ASN A 355 -19.89 14.49 -21.92
CA ASN A 355 -21.24 14.32 -22.44
C ASN A 355 -21.71 12.86 -22.36
N GLU A 356 -20.79 11.93 -22.59
CA GLU A 356 -21.01 10.49 -22.52
C GLU A 356 -19.80 9.85 -21.82
N THR A 357 -20.03 9.22 -20.67
CA THR A 357 -19.03 8.40 -19.98
C THR A 357 -19.23 6.93 -20.37
N PRO A 358 -18.16 6.17 -20.67
CA PRO A 358 -18.30 4.74 -20.95
C PRO A 358 -18.81 3.98 -19.72
N ASP A 359 -19.32 2.77 -19.93
CA ASP A 359 -19.63 1.84 -18.84
C ASP A 359 -18.34 1.19 -18.32
N GLU A 360 -17.43 0.84 -19.24
CA GLU A 360 -16.12 0.26 -18.95
C GLU A 360 -15.10 0.62 -20.04
N ILE A 361 -13.82 0.49 -19.70
CA ILE A 361 -12.74 0.42 -20.68
C ILE A 361 -12.10 -0.97 -20.65
N VAL A 362 -11.75 -1.49 -21.82
CA VAL A 362 -11.14 -2.80 -21.99
C VAL A 362 -9.80 -2.63 -22.67
N VAL A 363 -8.76 -3.17 -22.03
CA VAL A 363 -7.38 -3.15 -22.54
C VAL A 363 -7.04 -4.53 -23.09
N ASP A 364 -6.79 -4.59 -24.38
CA ASP A 364 -6.51 -5.82 -25.11
C ASP A 364 -5.01 -5.91 -25.45
N PHE A 365 -4.35 -6.94 -24.92
CA PHE A 365 -3.03 -7.39 -25.32
C PHE A 365 -3.15 -8.74 -26.04
N ALA A 366 -2.29 -9.02 -27.02
CA ALA A 366 -2.30 -10.31 -27.72
C ALA A 366 -1.90 -11.50 -26.81
N ARG A 367 -1.08 -11.21 -25.79
CA ARG A 367 -0.52 -12.13 -24.79
C ARG A 367 -0.22 -11.34 -23.50
N ASN A 368 0.09 -12.04 -22.42
CA ASN A 368 0.53 -11.40 -21.17
C ASN A 368 2.04 -11.50 -20.95
N VAL A 369 2.76 -12.24 -21.82
CA VAL A 369 4.21 -12.44 -21.73
C VAL A 369 4.85 -12.19 -23.09
N TYR A 370 5.89 -11.38 -23.09
CA TYR A 370 6.57 -10.91 -24.29
C TYR A 370 8.08 -10.96 -24.15
N ASN A 371 8.74 -11.07 -25.28
CA ASN A 371 10.19 -10.94 -25.36
C ASN A 371 10.56 -9.45 -25.30
N THR A 372 11.49 -9.07 -24.42
CA THR A 372 11.95 -7.68 -24.30
C THR A 372 12.56 -7.11 -25.58
N ALA A 373 13.03 -7.96 -26.49
CA ALA A 373 13.51 -7.54 -27.81
C ALA A 373 12.39 -7.12 -28.78
N SER A 374 11.14 -7.50 -28.50
CA SER A 374 9.99 -7.24 -29.38
C SER A 374 9.25 -5.97 -28.97
N GLU A 375 8.64 -5.31 -29.96
CA GLU A 375 7.61 -4.30 -29.72
C GLU A 375 6.28 -5.02 -29.47
N VAL A 376 5.52 -4.52 -28.50
CA VAL A 376 4.24 -5.08 -28.09
C VAL A 376 3.14 -4.12 -28.49
N ASN A 377 2.14 -4.63 -29.20
CA ASN A 377 0.95 -3.87 -29.55
C ASN A 377 -0.13 -4.07 -28.49
N TYR A 378 -0.88 -3.01 -28.22
CA TYR A 378 -2.09 -3.06 -27.41
C TYR A 378 -3.18 -2.19 -28.03
N THR A 379 -4.43 -2.50 -27.69
CA THR A 379 -5.58 -1.66 -28.07
C THR A 379 -6.46 -1.41 -26.86
N VAL A 380 -6.99 -0.20 -26.75
CA VAL A 380 -7.94 0.16 -25.70
C VAL A 380 -9.28 0.51 -26.33
N HIS A 381 -10.34 -0.03 -25.74
CA HIS A 381 -11.70 0.21 -26.18
C HIS A 381 -12.56 0.73 -25.03
N ALA A 382 -13.40 1.72 -25.31
CA ALA A 382 -14.48 2.16 -24.42
C ALA A 382 -15.78 1.49 -24.84
N LEU A 383 -16.53 0.96 -23.87
CA LEU A 383 -17.86 0.37 -24.10
C LEU A 383 -18.94 1.35 -23.66
N TYR A 384 -19.93 1.56 -24.54
CA TYR A 384 -21.11 2.38 -24.31
C TYR A 384 -22.34 1.55 -24.66
N GLY A 385 -22.86 0.79 -23.70
CA GLY A 385 -23.82 -0.28 -23.95
C GLY A 385 -23.31 -1.25 -25.01
N ASP A 386 -24.04 -1.38 -26.12
CA ASP A 386 -23.67 -2.28 -27.24
C ASP A 386 -22.57 -1.70 -28.16
N LYS A 387 -22.12 -0.46 -27.95
CA LYS A 387 -21.14 0.22 -28.81
C LYS A 387 -19.73 0.06 -28.25
N LYS A 388 -18.82 -0.51 -29.04
CA LYS A 388 -17.37 -0.60 -28.75
C LYS A 388 -16.60 0.43 -29.57
N VAL A 389 -15.88 1.36 -28.92
CA VAL A 389 -15.12 2.45 -29.57
C VAL A 389 -13.64 2.29 -29.28
N ASN A 390 -12.77 2.33 -30.29
CA ASN A 390 -11.31 2.32 -30.07
C ASN A 390 -10.84 3.70 -29.61
N ILE A 391 -10.29 3.76 -28.40
CA ILE A 391 -9.80 4.97 -27.73
C ILE A 391 -8.29 4.91 -27.45
N THR A 392 -7.56 4.03 -28.14
CA THR A 392 -6.12 3.76 -27.90
C THR A 392 -5.28 5.04 -27.93
N LYS A 393 -5.68 6.03 -28.73
CA LYS A 393 -4.97 7.31 -28.88
C LYS A 393 -5.31 8.36 -27.84
N ASP A 394 -6.44 8.17 -27.14
CA ASP A 394 -7.05 9.17 -26.27
C ASP A 394 -6.96 8.76 -24.79
N VAL A 395 -6.51 7.53 -24.52
CA VAL A 395 -6.29 7.00 -23.17
C VAL A 395 -5.03 7.63 -22.57
N TYR A 396 -5.12 8.02 -21.31
CA TYR A 396 -3.94 8.32 -20.53
C TYR A 396 -3.33 7.01 -20.04
N ILE A 397 -2.05 6.80 -20.30
CA ILE A 397 -1.30 5.71 -19.69
C ILE A 397 -0.38 6.36 -18.70
N TYR A 398 -0.57 6.06 -17.42
CA TYR A 398 0.24 6.67 -16.39
C TYR A 398 1.72 6.44 -16.69
N PRO A 399 2.56 7.47 -16.54
CA PRO A 399 3.97 7.38 -16.84
C PRO A 399 4.58 6.31 -15.94
N TYR A 400 4.88 5.18 -16.56
CA TYR A 400 5.66 4.13 -15.94
C TYR A 400 7.12 4.54 -16.02
N ASN A 401 7.96 4.06 -15.09
CA ASN A 401 9.37 4.43 -15.01
C ASN A 401 10.02 4.40 -16.42
N ALA A 402 10.31 5.57 -16.97
CA ALA A 402 10.78 5.72 -18.34
C ALA A 402 12.10 4.98 -18.57
N ASN A 403 12.84 4.63 -17.52
CA ASN A 403 14.05 3.82 -17.63
C ASN A 403 13.75 2.33 -17.88
N LYS A 404 12.53 1.85 -17.60
CA LYS A 404 12.15 0.44 -17.67
C LYS A 404 11.29 0.07 -18.88
N ILE A 405 10.45 0.99 -19.36
CA ILE A 405 9.54 0.75 -20.48
C ILE A 405 9.35 2.04 -21.28
N ASN A 406 9.33 1.93 -22.60
CA ASN A 406 8.83 2.99 -23.46
C ASN A 406 7.39 2.67 -23.85
N ILE A 407 6.50 3.63 -23.67
CA ILE A 407 5.10 3.52 -24.06
C ILE A 407 4.85 4.55 -25.16
N TYR A 408 4.27 4.09 -26.26
CA TYR A 408 3.88 4.88 -27.41
C TYR A 408 2.39 4.66 -27.67
N ASN A 409 1.82 5.41 -28.59
CA ASN A 409 0.40 5.29 -28.94
C ASN A 409 0.11 3.93 -29.61
N GLY A 410 -0.47 3.00 -28.84
CA GLY A 410 -0.81 1.64 -29.26
C GLY A 410 0.35 0.63 -29.23
N THR A 411 1.56 1.05 -28.86
CA THR A 411 2.71 0.14 -28.75
C THR A 411 3.55 0.40 -27.51
N LEU A 412 4.28 -0.60 -27.04
CA LEU A 412 5.26 -0.47 -25.97
C LEU A 412 6.51 -1.30 -26.24
N LYS A 413 7.61 -0.92 -25.59
CA LYS A 413 8.89 -1.62 -25.66
C LYS A 413 9.54 -1.69 -24.29
N PHE A 414 9.79 -2.90 -23.82
CA PHE A 414 10.53 -3.13 -22.58
C PHE A 414 12.00 -2.75 -22.75
N LYS A 415 12.58 -2.13 -21.71
CA LYS A 415 14.02 -1.88 -21.61
C LYS A 415 14.73 -2.93 -20.75
N GLU A 416 13.98 -3.56 -19.85
CA GLU A 416 14.45 -4.63 -18.98
C GLU A 416 13.36 -5.70 -18.78
N PRO A 417 13.72 -6.92 -18.34
CA PRO A 417 12.73 -7.89 -17.89
C PRO A 417 12.04 -7.48 -16.59
N GLY A 418 10.76 -7.81 -16.48
CA GLY A 418 9.94 -7.45 -15.33
C GLY A 418 8.46 -7.74 -15.55
N ASN A 419 7.69 -7.69 -14.47
CA ASN A 419 6.23 -7.54 -14.54
C ASN A 419 5.88 -6.05 -14.45
N TYR A 420 4.98 -5.62 -15.32
CA TYR A 420 4.56 -4.23 -15.48
C TYR A 420 3.05 -4.18 -15.36
N CYS A 421 2.54 -3.63 -14.26
CA CYS A 421 1.13 -3.29 -14.11
C CYS A 421 0.89 -1.88 -14.67
N LEU A 422 0.39 -1.80 -15.89
CA LEU A 422 0.09 -0.55 -16.58
C LEU A 422 -1.33 -0.12 -16.27
N LEU A 423 -1.49 1.12 -15.82
CA LEU A 423 -2.79 1.72 -15.54
C LEU A 423 -3.20 2.61 -16.72
N PHE A 424 -4.36 2.33 -17.27
CA PHE A 424 -5.00 3.07 -18.35
C PHE A 424 -6.16 3.85 -17.77
N GLU A 425 -6.24 5.15 -18.05
CA GLU A 425 -7.35 6.01 -17.64
C GLU A 425 -8.02 6.67 -18.85
N PHE A 426 -9.35 6.67 -18.85
CA PHE A 426 -10.15 7.47 -19.77
C PHE A 426 -11.43 7.93 -19.08
N GLN A 427 -11.63 9.24 -18.98
CA GLN A 427 -12.81 9.84 -18.34
C GLN A 427 -13.06 9.31 -16.92
N GLY A 428 -11.98 9.03 -16.18
CA GLY A 428 -12.03 8.52 -14.80
C GLY A 428 -12.23 7.02 -14.68
N LEU A 429 -12.59 6.33 -15.76
CA LEU A 429 -12.52 4.88 -15.79
C LEU A 429 -11.07 4.45 -15.85
N ARG A 430 -10.73 3.48 -15.01
CA ARG A 430 -9.39 2.97 -14.82
C ARG A 430 -9.38 1.48 -15.05
N GLU A 431 -8.46 1.02 -15.88
CA GLU A 431 -8.24 -0.39 -16.13
C GLU A 431 -6.75 -0.69 -16.05
N SER A 432 -6.40 -1.74 -15.33
CA SER A 432 -5.02 -2.17 -15.16
C SER A 432 -4.73 -3.40 -16.01
N ALA A 433 -3.61 -3.40 -16.72
CA ALA A 433 -3.12 -4.56 -17.43
C ALA A 433 -1.73 -4.95 -16.91
N SER A 434 -1.61 -6.20 -16.46
CA SER A 434 -0.32 -6.78 -16.06
C SER A 434 0.32 -7.49 -17.25
N ILE A 435 1.51 -7.05 -17.64
CA ILE A 435 2.29 -7.65 -18.71
C ILE A 435 3.70 -7.96 -18.22
N THR A 436 4.25 -9.08 -18.67
CA THR A 436 5.60 -9.50 -18.33
C THR A 436 6.51 -9.45 -19.56
N GLY A 437 7.61 -8.70 -19.44
CA GLY A 437 8.72 -8.74 -20.38
C GLY A 437 9.80 -9.71 -19.89
N LEU A 438 10.21 -10.68 -20.70
CA LEU A 438 11.30 -11.61 -20.40
C LEU A 438 12.40 -11.53 -21.45
N ASN A 439 13.65 -11.85 -21.05
CA ASN A 439 14.76 -11.94 -21.98
C ASN A 439 14.47 -12.97 -23.09
N ALA A 440 14.95 -12.73 -24.32
CA ALA A 440 14.81 -13.66 -25.44
C ALA A 440 15.28 -15.10 -25.12
N ASP A 441 16.38 -15.23 -24.39
CA ASP A 441 16.95 -16.54 -24.02
C ASP A 441 16.05 -17.30 -23.03
N ALA A 442 15.16 -16.59 -22.33
CA ALA A 442 14.18 -17.13 -21.39
C ALA A 442 13.15 -18.05 -22.05
N PHE A 443 12.80 -17.79 -23.32
CA PHE A 443 11.71 -18.50 -24.01
C PHE A 443 12.01 -19.98 -24.26
N ASN A 444 13.24 -20.41 -24.04
CA ASN A 444 13.64 -21.82 -24.10
C ASN A 444 13.24 -22.62 -22.84
N TYR A 445 12.91 -21.95 -21.74
CA TYR A 445 12.74 -22.56 -20.43
C TYR A 445 11.48 -22.09 -19.70
N ILE A 446 10.48 -21.50 -20.36
CA ILE A 446 9.25 -21.02 -19.71
C ILE A 446 8.01 -21.74 -20.21
N THR A 447 6.97 -21.78 -19.36
CA THR A 447 5.68 -22.38 -19.65
C THR A 447 4.57 -21.73 -18.82
N ASP A 448 3.38 -21.61 -19.41
CA ASP A 448 2.16 -21.20 -18.69
C ASP A 448 1.66 -22.29 -17.73
N LYS A 449 1.98 -23.56 -18.02
CA LYS A 449 1.51 -24.70 -17.23
C LYS A 449 2.47 -24.98 -16.09
N LYS A 450 1.95 -24.99 -14.87
CA LYS A 450 2.66 -25.50 -13.70
C LYS A 450 3.16 -26.93 -13.98
N PRO A 451 4.48 -27.18 -13.90
CA PRO A 451 5.01 -28.52 -14.05
C PRO A 451 4.57 -29.43 -12.89
N ASP A 452 4.33 -30.71 -13.18
CA ASP A 452 4.00 -31.73 -12.17
C ASP A 452 5.27 -32.22 -11.48
N ASN A 453 5.81 -31.38 -10.60
CA ASN A 453 7.03 -31.65 -9.83
C ASN A 453 6.88 -31.20 -8.39
N TYR A 454 7.69 -31.81 -7.52
CA TYR A 454 7.67 -31.53 -6.08
C TYR A 454 8.07 -30.08 -5.74
N VAL A 455 8.94 -29.47 -6.56
CA VAL A 455 9.30 -28.05 -6.43
C VAL A 455 9.31 -27.39 -7.79
N ASN A 456 8.62 -26.27 -7.88
CA ASN A 456 8.54 -25.44 -9.08
C ASN A 456 9.15 -24.06 -8.83
N VAL A 457 9.50 -23.39 -9.92
CA VAL A 457 9.95 -21.99 -9.89
C VAL A 457 9.06 -21.21 -10.84
N LYS A 458 8.52 -20.09 -10.37
CA LYS A 458 7.77 -19.14 -11.16
C LYS A 458 8.48 -17.79 -11.10
N VAL A 459 8.90 -17.29 -12.25
CA VAL A 459 9.51 -15.97 -12.40
C VAL A 459 8.46 -15.06 -13.02
N TYR A 460 8.06 -14.01 -12.31
CA TYR A 460 6.90 -13.20 -12.67
C TYR A 460 5.67 -14.09 -12.90
N ASP A 461 5.13 -14.07 -14.11
CA ASP A 461 3.92 -14.80 -14.48
C ASP A 461 4.19 -16.18 -15.08
N GLN A 462 5.45 -16.61 -15.21
CA GLN A 462 5.82 -17.81 -15.96
C GLN A 462 6.52 -18.86 -15.10
N TYR A 463 6.11 -20.11 -15.26
CA TYR A 463 6.84 -21.24 -14.68
C TYR A 463 8.09 -21.54 -15.50
N ILE A 464 9.14 -22.00 -14.82
CA ILE A 464 10.33 -22.51 -15.48
C ILE A 464 10.12 -23.99 -15.86
N ASP A 465 10.23 -24.32 -17.13
CA ASP A 465 10.25 -25.69 -17.65
C ASP A 465 11.67 -26.26 -17.62
N PHE A 466 11.95 -27.04 -16.58
CA PHE A 466 13.23 -27.72 -16.42
C PHE A 466 13.34 -29.03 -17.21
N SER A 467 12.28 -29.47 -17.90
CA SER A 467 12.27 -30.72 -18.66
C SER A 467 13.28 -30.69 -19.83
N SER A 468 13.40 -29.54 -20.49
CA SER A 468 14.32 -29.32 -21.62
C SER A 468 15.79 -29.47 -21.22
N ILE A 469 16.12 -29.20 -19.96
CA ILE A 469 17.48 -29.34 -19.41
C ILE A 469 17.67 -30.58 -18.54
N LYS A 470 16.63 -31.41 -18.37
CA LYS A 470 16.63 -32.69 -17.64
C LYS A 470 17.18 -32.61 -16.22
N GLN A 471 17.00 -31.47 -15.57
CA GLN A 471 17.45 -31.26 -14.19
C GLN A 471 16.47 -30.35 -13.46
N TRP A 472 15.62 -30.95 -12.62
CA TRP A 472 14.67 -30.21 -11.79
C TRP A 472 15.33 -29.58 -10.56
N PRO A 473 14.70 -28.57 -9.94
CA PRO A 473 15.07 -28.10 -8.62
C PRO A 473 15.05 -29.23 -7.58
N ILE A 474 15.89 -29.12 -6.56
CA ILE A 474 15.90 -30.02 -5.42
C ILE A 474 15.85 -29.23 -4.12
N ILE A 475 15.29 -29.82 -3.06
CA ILE A 475 15.41 -29.26 -1.71
C ILE A 475 16.56 -29.96 -1.01
N GLU A 476 17.49 -29.17 -0.49
CA GLU A 476 18.58 -29.65 0.35
C GLU A 476 18.66 -28.77 1.60
N ASN A 477 18.64 -29.39 2.79
CA ASN A 477 18.71 -28.69 4.08
C ASN A 477 17.74 -27.49 4.18
N GLY A 478 16.52 -27.64 3.66
CA GLY A 478 15.52 -26.57 3.67
C GLY A 478 15.80 -25.41 2.69
N ARG A 479 16.65 -25.63 1.69
CA ARG A 479 16.95 -24.66 0.61
C ARG A 479 16.61 -25.24 -0.75
N THR A 480 15.93 -24.44 -1.57
CA THR A 480 15.67 -24.78 -2.97
C THR A 480 16.90 -24.51 -3.81
N MET A 481 17.47 -25.57 -4.35
CA MET A 481 18.62 -25.56 -5.25
C MET A 481 18.13 -25.63 -6.69
N VAL A 482 18.56 -24.69 -7.54
CA VAL A 482 18.06 -24.58 -8.93
C VAL A 482 19.19 -24.60 -9.96
N PRO A 483 18.95 -25.14 -11.17
CA PRO A 483 19.85 -24.95 -12.31
C PRO A 483 20.02 -23.46 -12.60
N LEU A 484 21.22 -22.95 -12.36
CA LEU A 484 21.52 -21.51 -12.38
C LEU A 484 21.04 -20.83 -13.68
N ARG A 485 21.43 -21.39 -14.83
CA ARG A 485 21.14 -20.76 -16.12
C ARG A 485 19.64 -20.59 -16.40
N ALA A 486 18.86 -21.66 -16.19
CA ALA A 486 17.43 -21.70 -16.54
C ALA A 486 16.57 -20.70 -15.74
N VAL A 487 17.01 -20.30 -14.55
CA VAL A 487 16.30 -19.31 -13.72
C VAL A 487 16.83 -17.90 -13.97
N PHE A 488 18.15 -17.70 -14.01
CA PHE A 488 18.70 -16.35 -13.97
C PHE A 488 18.85 -15.68 -15.34
N GLU A 489 18.94 -16.43 -16.45
CA GLU A 489 18.84 -15.81 -17.79
C GLU A 489 17.46 -15.17 -18.03
N VAL A 490 16.40 -15.75 -17.44
CA VAL A 490 15.02 -15.20 -17.46
C VAL A 490 14.98 -13.82 -16.81
N LEU A 491 15.77 -13.65 -15.74
CA LEU A 491 15.97 -12.40 -14.99
C LEU A 491 17.07 -11.52 -15.60
N ASN A 492 17.35 -11.63 -16.90
CA ASN A 492 18.36 -10.85 -17.62
C ASN A 492 19.81 -11.02 -17.15
N CYS A 493 20.12 -12.07 -16.37
CA CYS A 493 21.47 -12.29 -15.92
C CYS A 493 22.30 -12.94 -17.04
N LYS A 494 23.53 -12.47 -17.25
CA LYS A 494 24.50 -13.17 -18.08
C LYS A 494 25.16 -14.25 -17.25
N VAL A 495 24.94 -15.52 -17.61
CA VAL A 495 25.46 -16.67 -16.87
C VAL A 495 26.53 -17.38 -17.69
N ARG A 496 27.77 -17.42 -17.19
CA ARG A 496 28.88 -18.14 -17.82
C ARG A 496 29.60 -19.06 -16.84
N TRP A 497 30.21 -20.11 -17.39
CA TRP A 497 31.11 -21.00 -16.65
C TRP A 497 32.55 -20.58 -16.89
N GLU A 498 33.33 -20.47 -15.83
CA GLU A 498 34.76 -20.19 -15.88
C GLU A 498 35.54 -21.44 -15.49
N GLU A 499 36.18 -22.05 -16.49
CA GLU A 499 36.79 -23.36 -16.34
C GLU A 499 38.05 -23.33 -15.47
N ALA A 500 38.85 -22.27 -15.56
CA ALA A 500 40.08 -22.11 -14.79
C ALA A 500 39.84 -22.04 -13.27
N SER A 501 38.76 -21.36 -12.87
CA SER A 501 38.38 -21.17 -11.47
C SER A 501 37.27 -22.12 -11.01
N LYS A 502 36.80 -23.01 -11.91
CA LYS A 502 35.65 -23.92 -11.68
C LYS A 502 34.46 -23.20 -11.04
N SER A 503 34.14 -22.04 -11.58
CA SER A 503 33.16 -21.12 -11.01
C SER A 503 32.08 -20.74 -12.01
N ALA A 504 30.84 -20.64 -11.54
CA ALA A 504 29.79 -19.95 -12.26
C ALA A 504 29.90 -18.45 -12.01
N VAL A 505 29.77 -17.66 -13.07
CA VAL A 505 29.77 -16.20 -13.02
C VAL A 505 28.41 -15.71 -13.50
N VAL A 506 27.76 -14.90 -12.66
CA VAL A 506 26.46 -14.25 -12.93
C VAL A 506 26.70 -12.75 -12.95
N GLU A 507 26.30 -12.08 -14.02
CA GLU A 507 26.38 -10.63 -14.15
C GLU A 507 24.98 -10.05 -14.40
N HIS A 508 24.58 -9.07 -13.59
CA HIS A 508 23.29 -8.37 -13.68
C HIS A 508 23.48 -6.89 -13.31
N GLY A 509 23.30 -5.98 -14.29
CA GLY A 509 23.60 -4.57 -14.09
C GLY A 509 25.06 -4.36 -13.65
N SER A 510 25.25 -3.71 -12.50
CA SER A 510 26.56 -3.52 -11.85
C SER A 510 26.97 -4.69 -10.94
N THR A 511 26.05 -5.62 -10.66
CA THR A 511 26.28 -6.75 -9.76
C THR A 511 26.97 -7.90 -10.48
N LYS A 512 28.08 -8.36 -9.90
CA LYS A 512 28.81 -9.55 -10.32
C LYS A 512 28.89 -10.56 -9.19
N ILE A 513 28.41 -11.77 -9.46
CA ILE A 513 28.39 -12.88 -8.51
C ILE A 513 29.30 -13.99 -9.05
N ILE A 514 30.25 -14.45 -8.24
CA ILE A 514 31.13 -15.57 -8.55
C ILE A 514 30.86 -16.69 -7.55
N ILE A 515 30.52 -17.87 -8.07
CA ILE A 515 30.11 -19.03 -7.29
C ILE A 515 30.99 -20.22 -7.68
N PRO A 516 32.06 -20.50 -6.92
CA PRO A 516 32.86 -21.70 -7.11
C PRO A 516 32.04 -22.96 -6.85
N ALA A 517 32.22 -23.99 -7.68
CA ALA A 517 31.57 -25.28 -7.47
C ALA A 517 32.04 -25.95 -6.18
N ASN A 518 31.13 -26.64 -5.49
CA ASN A 518 31.37 -27.35 -4.23
C ASN A 518 31.88 -26.46 -3.09
N SER A 519 31.65 -25.14 -3.17
CA SER A 519 32.03 -24.16 -2.17
C SER A 519 30.81 -23.65 -1.39
N THR A 520 30.99 -23.41 -0.10
CA THR A 520 30.03 -22.66 0.74
C THR A 520 30.29 -21.15 0.71
N THR A 521 31.25 -20.68 -0.07
CA THR A 521 31.57 -19.26 -0.23
C THR A 521 31.29 -18.82 -1.65
N ALA A 522 30.51 -17.75 -1.79
CA ALA A 522 30.31 -17.01 -3.04
C ALA A 522 30.79 -15.57 -2.87
N TYR A 523 31.03 -14.89 -3.99
CA TYR A 523 31.53 -13.51 -3.98
C TYR A 523 30.54 -12.60 -4.69
N VAL A 524 30.05 -11.57 -4.02
CA VAL A 524 29.19 -10.53 -4.59
C VAL A 524 30.02 -9.25 -4.65
N ASN A 525 30.28 -8.74 -5.86
CA ASN A 525 31.13 -7.57 -6.10
C ASN A 525 32.50 -7.67 -5.39
N GLY A 526 33.07 -8.88 -5.37
CA GLY A 526 34.36 -9.18 -4.73
C GLY A 526 34.30 -9.43 -3.22
N LYS A 527 33.17 -9.13 -2.55
CA LYS A 527 32.98 -9.42 -1.12
C LYS A 527 32.54 -10.88 -0.92
N ALA A 528 33.23 -11.59 -0.03
CA ALA A 528 32.86 -12.96 0.33
C ALA A 528 31.55 -13.00 1.11
N ASN A 529 30.66 -13.93 0.75
CA ASN A 529 29.39 -14.22 1.40
C ASN A 529 29.24 -15.74 1.56
N SER A 530 28.62 -16.16 2.66
CA SER A 530 28.38 -17.59 2.95
C SER A 530 27.10 -18.06 2.26
N LEU A 531 27.13 -19.29 1.75
CA LEU A 531 25.99 -20.04 1.26
C LEU A 531 25.54 -21.04 2.33
N ASP A 532 24.23 -21.11 2.59
CA ASP A 532 23.65 -22.08 3.52
C ASP A 532 23.84 -23.54 3.05
N VAL A 533 23.87 -23.73 1.73
CA VAL A 533 24.14 -25.01 1.07
C VAL A 533 25.16 -24.75 -0.04
N PRO A 534 26.25 -25.54 -0.14
CA PRO A 534 27.26 -25.33 -1.16
C PRO A 534 26.68 -25.47 -2.57
N ALA A 535 27.20 -24.70 -3.52
CA ALA A 535 26.88 -24.91 -4.93
C ALA A 535 27.33 -26.32 -5.37
N LYS A 536 26.55 -26.99 -6.23
CA LYS A 536 26.84 -28.36 -6.66
C LYS A 536 26.75 -28.52 -8.16
N ILE A 537 27.47 -29.51 -8.68
CA ILE A 537 27.29 -29.95 -10.07
C ILE A 537 26.50 -31.25 -10.06
N VAL A 538 25.31 -31.23 -10.66
CA VAL A 538 24.44 -32.40 -10.81
C VAL A 538 24.04 -32.49 -12.28
N ASN A 539 24.25 -33.63 -12.93
CA ASN A 539 23.94 -33.85 -14.36
C ASN A 539 24.52 -32.75 -15.27
N ASP A 540 25.78 -32.37 -15.06
CA ASP A 540 26.46 -31.28 -15.79
C ASP A 540 25.75 -29.92 -15.70
N ARG A 541 25.04 -29.67 -14.61
CA ARG A 541 24.39 -28.39 -14.29
C ARG A 541 24.84 -27.91 -12.91
N VAL A 542 25.14 -26.63 -12.82
CA VAL A 542 25.44 -25.98 -11.54
C VAL A 542 24.12 -25.65 -10.85
N LEU A 543 23.89 -26.28 -9.70
CA LEU A 543 22.80 -26.03 -8.79
C LEU A 543 23.26 -25.11 -7.67
N ILE A 544 22.47 -24.09 -7.39
CA ILE A 544 22.77 -23.09 -6.37
C ILE A 544 21.54 -22.76 -5.52
N PRO A 545 21.71 -22.27 -4.28
CA PRO A 545 20.59 -21.77 -3.49
C PRO A 545 19.92 -20.60 -4.22
N LEU A 546 18.67 -20.78 -4.67
CA LEU A 546 17.95 -19.79 -5.48
C LEU A 546 17.90 -18.43 -4.80
N ARG A 547 17.51 -18.43 -3.52
CA ARG A 547 17.31 -17.21 -2.72
C ARG A 547 18.56 -16.32 -2.70
N PHE A 548 19.75 -16.91 -2.56
CA PHE A 548 21.00 -16.16 -2.47
C PHE A 548 21.26 -15.30 -3.72
N VAL A 549 21.12 -15.88 -4.91
CA VAL A 549 21.37 -15.12 -6.15
C VAL A 549 20.24 -14.16 -6.44
N SER A 550 18.98 -14.54 -6.21
CA SER A 550 17.83 -13.64 -6.39
C SER A 550 17.94 -12.39 -5.52
N GLU A 551 18.22 -12.53 -4.23
CA GLU A 551 18.34 -11.38 -3.31
C GLU A 551 19.57 -10.52 -3.63
N ALA A 552 20.68 -11.13 -4.09
CA ALA A 552 21.87 -10.39 -4.52
C ALA A 552 21.64 -9.53 -5.78
N ILE A 553 20.63 -9.85 -6.60
CA ILE A 553 20.19 -9.02 -7.74
C ILE A 553 18.90 -8.24 -7.43
N GLU A 554 18.60 -8.04 -6.14
CA GLU A 554 17.49 -7.21 -5.65
C GLU A 554 16.10 -7.75 -6.06
N LYS A 555 15.96 -9.08 -6.15
CA LYS A 555 14.68 -9.76 -6.41
C LYS A 555 14.06 -10.33 -5.14
N THR A 556 12.74 -10.25 -5.05
CA THR A 556 11.96 -10.78 -3.94
C THR A 556 11.68 -12.27 -4.16
N VAL A 557 11.85 -13.09 -3.11
CA VAL A 557 11.62 -14.55 -3.18
C VAL A 557 10.61 -15.00 -2.12
N ILE A 558 9.48 -15.51 -2.60
CA ILE A 558 8.38 -16.03 -1.77
C ILE A 558 8.20 -17.53 -2.01
N TRP A 559 7.95 -18.28 -0.94
CA TRP A 559 7.57 -19.69 -1.03
C TRP A 559 6.05 -19.80 -0.95
N ASP A 560 5.42 -20.31 -2.01
CA ASP A 560 4.03 -20.74 -2.00
C ASP A 560 3.98 -22.22 -1.62
N ASP A 561 3.53 -22.49 -0.40
CA ASP A 561 3.47 -23.86 0.11
C ASP A 561 2.32 -24.68 -0.49
N ALA A 562 1.20 -24.04 -0.83
CA ALA A 562 0.07 -24.71 -1.45
C ALA A 562 0.44 -25.17 -2.87
N GLU A 563 1.10 -24.29 -3.61
CA GLU A 563 1.53 -24.57 -4.97
C GLU A 563 2.91 -25.25 -5.04
N LYS A 564 3.61 -25.44 -3.91
CA LYS A 564 5.01 -25.93 -3.87
C LYS A 564 5.90 -25.21 -4.88
N THR A 565 5.79 -23.89 -4.91
CA THR A 565 6.39 -23.03 -5.93
C THR A 565 7.20 -21.93 -5.27
N VAL A 566 8.43 -21.71 -5.75
CA VAL A 566 9.20 -20.52 -5.45
C VAL A 566 8.80 -19.41 -6.42
N LEU A 567 8.28 -18.31 -5.91
CA LEU A 567 7.90 -17.12 -6.67
C LEU A 567 9.06 -16.11 -6.64
N ILE A 568 9.46 -15.60 -7.80
CA ILE A 568 10.51 -14.58 -7.94
C ILE A 568 9.94 -13.34 -8.65
N TYR A 569 10.12 -12.17 -8.03
CA TYR A 569 9.66 -10.87 -8.53
C TYR A 569 10.80 -9.85 -8.59
#